data_AF-A0A2R3N3Q8-F1
#
_entry.id   AF-A0A2R3N3Q8-F1
#
_cell.length_a   1.000
_cell.length_b   1.000
_cell.length_c   1.000
_cell.angle_alpha   90.00
_cell.angle_beta   90.00
_cell.angle_gamma   90.00
#
_symmetry.space_group_name_H-M   'P 1'
#
loop_
_entity.id
_entity.type
_entity.pdbx_description
1 polymer ?
#
loop_
_entity_poly.entity_id
_entity_poly.type
_entity_poly.pdbx_seq_one_letter_code
_entity_poly.pdbx_strand_id
1 'polypeptide(L)'
;MSIPNRVELYRKILRGCKAFPIVNSFIQPIDKIQALEAIRKLNTDLADAYMVPLPVITCWVRDDNYVPVTQEIYLTEPELKAFLHQFRHHLQNIERRYERRGLTTEGNLEIADVPYTRCYYSLYGEDDARAWVKFLTED
;
A
#
# COMPACT_ATOMS: atom_id res chain seq x y z
N MET A 1 -14.17 -2.23 -12.65
CA MET A 1 -14.21 -0.80 -12.30
C MET A 1 -12.86 -0.24 -12.69
N SER A 2 -12.81 0.86 -13.44
CA SER A 2 -11.52 1.46 -13.83
C SER A 2 -10.80 2.02 -12.60
N ILE A 3 -9.48 2.15 -12.68
CA ILE A 3 -8.66 2.73 -11.59
C ILE A 3 -9.15 4.14 -11.21
N PRO A 4 -9.40 5.09 -12.14
CA PRO A 4 -9.85 6.43 -11.78
C PRO A 4 -11.17 6.45 -11.00
N ASN A 5 -12.14 5.63 -11.40
CA ASN A 5 -13.44 5.54 -10.70
C ASN A 5 -13.26 5.01 -9.26
N ARG A 6 -12.30 4.11 -9.04
CA ARG A 6 -11.98 3.59 -7.70
C ARG A 6 -11.26 4.64 -6.85
N VAL A 7 -10.40 5.48 -7.44
CA VAL A 7 -9.77 6.62 -6.74
C VAL A 7 -10.84 7.59 -6.24
N GLU A 8 -11.81 7.97 -7.08
CA GLU A 8 -12.92 8.85 -6.66
C GLU A 8 -13.75 8.23 -5.52
N LEU A 9 -13.96 6.91 -5.56
CA LEU A 9 -14.62 6.18 -4.49
C LEU A 9 -13.82 6.27 -3.18
N TYR A 10 -12.50 6.07 -3.23
CA TYR A 10 -11.62 6.20 -2.07
C TYR A 10 -11.60 7.61 -1.50
N ARG A 11 -11.61 8.65 -2.34
CA ARG A 11 -11.76 10.04 -1.88
C ARG A 11 -13.07 10.28 -1.12
N LYS A 12 -14.16 9.59 -1.48
CA LYS A 12 -15.45 9.72 -0.78
C LYS A 12 -15.47 8.95 0.54
N ILE A 13 -14.90 7.74 0.55
CA ILE A 13 -15.06 6.77 1.63
C ILE A 13 -13.92 6.84 2.66
N LEU A 14 -12.69 7.07 2.21
CA LEU A 14 -11.46 7.07 3.03
C LEU A 14 -10.96 8.50 3.31
N ARG A 15 -11.86 9.43 3.64
CA ARG A 15 -11.52 10.85 3.88
C ARG A 15 -10.50 11.07 5.02
N GLY A 16 -10.39 10.10 5.94
CA GLY A 16 -9.46 10.12 7.07
C GLY A 16 -8.39 9.04 7.01
N CYS A 17 -8.00 8.60 5.80
CA CYS A 17 -7.03 7.51 5.63
C CYS A 17 -5.76 7.74 6.45
N LYS A 18 -5.40 6.76 7.29
CA LYS A 18 -4.21 6.81 8.16
C LYS A 18 -2.92 7.02 7.39
N ALA A 19 -2.84 6.54 6.15
CA ALA A 19 -1.66 6.68 5.31
C ALA A 19 -1.44 8.10 4.78
N PHE A 20 -2.48 8.93 4.65
CA PHE A 20 -2.33 10.29 4.11
C PHE A 20 -1.34 11.18 4.86
N PRO A 21 -1.49 11.41 6.19
CA PRO A 21 -0.58 12.30 6.90
C PRO A 21 0.88 11.82 6.83
N ILE A 22 1.08 10.50 6.79
CA ILE A 22 2.40 9.87 6.73
C ILE A 22 3.00 10.08 5.33
N VAL A 23 2.28 9.71 4.27
CA VAL A 23 2.75 9.81 2.88
C VAL A 23 2.91 11.27 2.43
N ASN A 24 2.03 12.18 2.84
CA ASN A 24 2.17 13.60 2.51
C ASN A 24 3.39 14.26 3.17
N SER A 25 3.87 13.72 4.30
CA SER A 25 5.09 14.20 4.95
C SER A 25 6.37 13.63 4.34
N PHE A 26 6.25 12.65 3.44
CA PHE A 26 7.38 11.97 2.83
C PHE A 26 8.02 12.82 1.75
N ILE A 27 9.33 13.01 1.84
CA ILE A 27 10.14 13.68 0.83
C ILE A 27 11.14 12.65 0.31
N GLN A 28 11.05 12.33 -0.98
CA GLN A 28 11.97 11.41 -1.64
C GLN A 28 13.35 12.06 -1.78
N PRO A 29 14.40 11.54 -1.12
CA PRO A 29 15.77 12.01 -1.30
C PRO A 29 16.30 11.67 -2.71
N ILE A 30 17.22 12.49 -3.21
CA ILE A 30 17.91 12.27 -4.50
C ILE A 30 18.94 11.14 -4.39
N ASP A 31 19.66 11.09 -3.26
CA ASP A 31 20.63 10.04 -3.01
C ASP A 31 19.95 8.69 -2.76
N LYS A 32 20.43 7.63 -3.43
CA LYS A 32 19.80 6.32 -3.40
C LYS A 32 19.82 5.65 -2.02
N ILE A 33 20.90 5.86 -1.25
CA ILE A 33 21.02 5.27 0.09
C ILE A 33 20.10 6.03 1.05
N GLN A 34 20.09 7.36 0.98
CA GLN A 34 19.15 8.17 1.77
C GLN A 34 17.70 7.86 1.42
N ALA A 35 17.39 7.62 0.15
CA ALA A 35 16.08 7.18 -0.30
C ALA A 35 15.66 5.84 0.31
N LEU A 36 16.56 4.86 0.37
CA LEU A 36 16.30 3.60 1.06
C LEU A 36 15.99 3.82 2.55
N GLU A 37 16.77 4.64 3.25
CA GLU A 37 16.54 4.94 4.66
C GLU A 37 15.22 5.69 4.89
N ALA A 38 14.87 6.63 4.00
CA ALA A 38 13.58 7.31 4.04
C ALA A 38 12.41 6.32 3.86
N ILE A 39 12.52 5.39 2.91
CA ILE A 39 11.52 4.34 2.67
C ILE A 39 11.43 3.38 3.86
N ARG A 40 12.55 3.00 4.49
CA ARG A 40 12.55 2.17 5.72
C ARG A 40 11.84 2.85 6.89
N LYS A 41 12.05 4.16 7.05
CA LYS A 41 11.34 4.95 8.04
C LYS A 41 9.84 4.99 7.73
N LEU A 42 9.48 5.32 6.49
CA LEU A 42 8.09 5.33 6.02
C LEU A 42 7.39 3.98 6.26
N ASN A 43 8.09 2.88 6.02
CA ASN A 43 7.60 1.53 6.24
C ASN A 43 7.31 1.25 7.71
N THR A 44 8.17 1.75 8.62
CA THR A 44 7.95 1.65 10.06
C THR A 44 6.71 2.45 10.47
N ASP A 45 6.62 3.71 10.03
CA ASP A 45 5.51 4.60 10.36
C ASP A 45 4.15 4.05 9.87
N LEU A 46 4.12 3.49 8.64
CA LEU A 46 2.91 2.85 8.10
C LEU A 46 2.58 1.53 8.81
N ALA A 47 3.57 0.68 9.09
CA ALA A 47 3.34 -0.58 9.79
C ALA A 47 2.74 -0.32 11.18
N ASP A 48 3.23 0.69 11.90
CA ASP A 48 2.70 1.11 13.19
C ASP A 48 1.27 1.65 13.07
N ALA A 49 1.00 2.51 12.07
CA ALA A 49 -0.33 3.09 11.85
C ALA A 49 -1.43 2.04 11.58
N TYR A 50 -1.07 0.98 10.84
CA TYR A 50 -1.97 -0.14 10.55
C TYR A 50 -1.88 -1.27 11.59
N MET A 51 -0.96 -1.18 12.56
CA MET A 51 -0.67 -2.21 13.56
C MET A 51 -0.42 -3.58 12.92
N VAL A 52 0.44 -3.61 11.90
CA VAL A 52 0.80 -4.79 11.13
C VAL A 52 2.27 -5.18 11.35
N PRO A 53 2.65 -6.45 11.14
CA PRO A 53 4.06 -6.83 11.12
C PRO A 53 4.84 -5.99 10.12
N LEU A 54 6.03 -5.54 10.50
CA LEU A 54 6.89 -4.75 9.62
C LEU A 54 7.40 -5.63 8.46
N PRO A 55 7.05 -5.35 7.19
CA PRO A 55 7.60 -6.10 6.07
C PRO A 55 9.07 -5.74 5.87
N VAL A 56 9.88 -6.73 5.50
CA VAL A 56 11.31 -6.52 5.21
C VAL A 56 11.47 -5.92 3.81
N ILE A 57 12.35 -4.93 3.66
CA ILE A 57 12.61 -4.27 2.38
C ILE A 57 13.94 -4.71 1.79
N THR A 58 13.89 -5.24 0.58
CA THR A 58 15.05 -5.60 -0.23
C THR A 58 15.05 -4.78 -1.52
N CYS A 59 16.04 -3.90 -1.66
CA CYS A 59 16.18 -3.02 -2.83
C CYS A 59 17.23 -3.52 -3.83
N TRP A 60 17.22 -2.95 -5.02
CA TRP A 60 18.13 -3.26 -6.15
C TRP A 60 17.98 -4.68 -6.68
N VAL A 61 16.75 -5.18 -6.65
CA VAL A 61 16.38 -6.41 -7.36
C VAL A 61 15.94 -6.10 -8.79
N ARG A 62 15.58 -7.12 -9.55
CA ARG A 62 15.17 -6.96 -10.95
C ARG A 62 13.78 -6.32 -11.11
N ASP A 63 12.85 -6.68 -10.23
CA ASP A 63 11.44 -6.32 -10.34
C ASP A 63 10.84 -6.01 -8.96
N ASP A 64 9.88 -5.08 -8.93
CA ASP A 64 9.10 -4.78 -7.73
C ASP A 64 8.11 -5.91 -7.47
N ASN A 65 8.13 -6.46 -6.27
CA ASN A 65 7.22 -7.56 -5.91
C ASN A 65 6.98 -7.65 -4.40
N TYR A 66 5.88 -8.28 -4.01
CA TYR A 66 5.61 -8.65 -2.63
C TYR A 66 5.53 -10.17 -2.50
N VAL A 67 6.28 -10.74 -1.56
CA VAL A 67 6.28 -12.19 -1.28
C VAL A 67 5.51 -12.45 0.02
N PRO A 68 4.29 -13.02 -0.03
CA PRO A 68 3.46 -13.20 1.17
C PRO A 68 4.04 -14.15 2.21
N VAL A 69 4.82 -15.14 1.79
CA VAL A 69 5.38 -16.19 2.66
C VAL A 69 6.42 -15.61 3.61
N THR A 70 7.31 -14.77 3.08
CA THR A 70 8.39 -14.13 3.84
C THR A 70 8.01 -12.73 4.33
N GLN A 71 6.89 -12.17 3.85
CA GLN A 71 6.46 -10.79 4.10
C GLN A 71 7.51 -9.78 3.65
N GLU A 72 8.17 -10.08 2.53
CA GLU A 72 9.21 -9.24 1.95
C GLU A 72 8.66 -8.38 0.82
N ILE A 73 9.07 -7.12 0.82
CA ILE A 73 8.87 -6.16 -0.27
C ILE A 73 10.20 -6.06 -1.02
N TYR A 74 10.14 -6.44 -2.28
CA TYR A 74 11.21 -6.30 -3.25
C TYR A 74 11.00 -5.03 -4.05
N LEU A 75 12.06 -4.24 -4.20
CA LEU A 75 12.05 -3.01 -4.98
C LEU A 75 13.25 -2.96 -5.92
N THR A 76 13.03 -2.59 -7.18
CA THR A 76 14.09 -2.34 -8.15
C THR A 76 14.89 -1.11 -7.76
N GLU A 77 14.20 -0.03 -7.39
CA GLU A 77 14.77 1.20 -6.84
C GLU A 77 13.94 1.63 -5.62
N PRO A 78 14.51 2.36 -4.65
CA PRO A 78 13.81 2.79 -3.44
C PRO A 78 12.81 3.94 -3.74
N GLU A 79 11.80 3.66 -4.55
CA GLU A 79 10.80 4.62 -5.02
C GLU A 79 9.49 4.53 -4.22
N LEU A 80 8.94 5.69 -3.86
CA LEU A 80 7.70 5.79 -3.09
C LEU A 80 6.53 5.01 -3.70
N LYS A 81 6.25 5.19 -5.00
CA LYS A 81 5.07 4.58 -5.64
C LYS A 81 5.17 3.05 -5.69
N ALA A 82 6.35 2.54 -6.01
CA ALA A 82 6.62 1.10 -6.01
C ALA A 82 6.48 0.52 -4.60
N PHE A 83 7.07 1.18 -3.60
CA PHE A 83 6.93 0.78 -2.21
C PHE A 83 5.46 0.76 -1.75
N LEU A 84 4.70 1.84 -1.95
CA LEU A 84 3.29 1.91 -1.54
C LEU A 84 2.43 0.84 -2.23
N HIS A 85 2.73 0.53 -3.50
CA HIS A 85 2.04 -0.52 -4.24
C HIS A 85 2.24 -1.88 -3.59
N GLN A 86 3.48 -2.24 -3.26
CA GLN A 86 3.80 -3.51 -2.58
C GLN A 86 3.35 -3.53 -1.12
N PHE A 87 3.42 -2.41 -0.41
CA PHE A 87 2.91 -2.28 0.94
C PHE A 87 1.38 -2.49 1.00
N ARG A 88 0.64 -2.03 -0.02
CA ARG A 88 -0.79 -2.30 -0.08
C ARG A 88 -1.09 -3.79 -0.26
N HIS A 89 -0.30 -4.50 -1.07
CA HIS A 89 -0.37 -5.96 -1.16
C HIS A 89 -0.05 -6.66 0.17
N HIS A 90 0.88 -6.11 0.95
CA HIS A 90 1.14 -6.58 2.31
C HIS A 90 -0.10 -6.45 3.21
N LEU A 91 -0.76 -5.28 3.23
CA LEU A 91 -2.01 -5.08 3.99
C LEU A 91 -3.13 -6.04 3.55
N GLN A 92 -3.34 -6.18 2.24
CA GLN A 92 -4.35 -7.12 1.71
C GLN A 92 -4.08 -8.56 2.13
N ASN A 93 -2.81 -8.99 2.15
CA ASN A 93 -2.45 -10.34 2.58
C ASN A 93 -2.70 -10.56 4.08
N ILE A 94 -2.50 -9.53 4.91
CA ILE A 94 -2.84 -9.61 6.33
C ILE A 94 -4.36 -9.64 6.52
N GLU A 95 -5.10 -8.80 5.80
CA GLU A 95 -6.56 -8.75 5.86
C GLU A 95 -7.22 -10.09 5.52
N ARG A 96 -6.61 -10.87 4.62
CA ARG A 96 -7.10 -12.22 4.27
C ARG A 96 -7.10 -13.18 5.45
N ARG A 97 -6.37 -12.88 6.53
CA ARG A 97 -6.50 -13.61 7.80
C ARG A 97 -7.81 -13.17 8.46
N TYR A 98 -8.69 -14.12 8.78
CA TYR A 98 -10.06 -13.87 9.25
C TYR A 98 -10.15 -12.81 10.37
N GLU A 99 -9.17 -12.82 11.29
CA GLU A 99 -9.06 -11.90 12.44
C GLU A 99 -8.83 -10.42 12.05
N ARG A 100 -8.46 -10.13 10.80
CA ARG A 100 -8.05 -8.81 10.32
C ARG A 100 -8.94 -8.26 9.21
N ARG A 101 -10.13 -8.82 9.01
CA ARG A 101 -11.09 -8.34 8.00
C ARG A 101 -11.38 -6.84 8.18
N GLY A 102 -11.38 -6.08 7.08
CA GLY A 102 -11.60 -4.64 7.08
C GLY A 102 -10.32 -3.82 7.30
N LEU A 103 -9.13 -4.45 7.35
CA LEU A 103 -7.87 -3.72 7.55
C LEU A 103 -7.62 -2.67 6.46
N THR A 104 -7.83 -3.03 5.19
CA THR A 104 -7.59 -2.13 4.06
C THR A 104 -8.63 -1.01 3.95
N THR A 105 -9.75 -1.15 4.67
CA THR A 105 -10.83 -0.18 4.84
C THR A 105 -10.86 0.42 6.25
N GLU A 106 -9.76 0.29 6.98
CA GLU A 106 -9.52 0.91 8.29
C GLU A 106 -10.58 0.58 9.36
N GLY A 107 -11.10 -0.65 9.31
CA GLY A 107 -12.09 -1.19 10.25
C GLY A 107 -13.54 -1.06 9.78
N ASN A 108 -13.79 -0.44 8.63
CA ASN A 108 -15.14 -0.36 8.09
C ASN A 108 -15.51 -1.65 7.35
N LEU A 109 -16.29 -2.50 8.02
CA LEU A 109 -16.72 -3.81 7.52
C LEU A 109 -17.76 -3.73 6.40
N GLU A 110 -18.58 -2.67 6.35
CA GLU A 110 -19.63 -2.52 5.33
C GLU A 110 -19.06 -2.39 3.92
N ILE A 111 -17.82 -1.92 3.83
CA ILE A 111 -17.08 -1.71 2.59
C ILE A 111 -15.88 -2.63 2.44
N ALA A 112 -15.69 -3.61 3.33
CA ALA A 112 -14.50 -4.47 3.33
C ALA A 112 -14.29 -5.24 2.00
N ASP A 113 -15.37 -5.46 1.25
CA ASP A 113 -15.30 -6.15 -0.04
C ASP A 113 -14.96 -5.18 -1.20
N VAL A 114 -15.06 -3.86 -0.99
CA VAL A 114 -14.83 -2.82 -2.03
C VAL A 114 -13.45 -2.94 -2.70
N PRO A 115 -12.33 -3.12 -1.97
CA PRO A 115 -11.00 -3.33 -2.56
C PRO A 115 -10.94 -4.50 -3.55
N TYR A 116 -11.76 -5.52 -3.34
CA TYR A 116 -11.69 -6.79 -4.08
C TYR A 116 -12.81 -6.95 -5.12
N THR A 117 -13.76 -6.02 -5.19
CA THR A 117 -14.89 -6.10 -6.12
C THR A 117 -14.57 -5.45 -7.47
N ARG A 118 -15.07 -6.08 -8.54
CA ARG A 118 -15.04 -5.55 -9.91
C ARG A 118 -13.62 -5.20 -10.39
N CYS A 119 -12.67 -6.12 -10.27
CA CYS A 119 -11.29 -5.94 -10.74
C CYS A 119 -11.19 -5.98 -12.28
N TYR A 120 -10.37 -5.11 -12.87
CA TYR A 120 -9.99 -5.12 -14.29
C TYR A 120 -8.77 -6.02 -14.52
N TYR A 121 -7.75 -5.90 -13.67
CA TYR A 121 -6.63 -6.83 -13.64
C TYR A 121 -7.07 -8.17 -13.03
N SER A 122 -6.59 -9.27 -13.65
CA SER A 122 -6.85 -10.63 -13.16
C SER A 122 -6.08 -10.95 -11.86
N LEU A 123 -5.03 -10.17 -11.56
CA LEU A 123 -4.30 -10.27 -10.30
C LEU A 123 -5.17 -9.68 -9.17
N TYR A 124 -5.51 -10.55 -8.22
CA TYR A 124 -6.44 -10.22 -7.15
C TYR A 124 -5.88 -9.12 -6.23
N GLY A 125 -6.62 -8.01 -6.11
CA GLY A 125 -6.20 -6.84 -5.32
C GLY A 125 -5.26 -5.86 -6.03
N GLU A 126 -4.79 -6.16 -7.25
CA GLU A 126 -3.91 -5.27 -8.01
C GLU A 126 -4.57 -3.93 -8.37
N ASP A 127 -5.82 -4.02 -8.78
CA ASP A 127 -6.74 -2.92 -9.05
C ASP A 127 -6.88 -1.95 -7.86
N ASP A 128 -6.99 -2.50 -6.65
CA ASP A 128 -7.03 -1.73 -5.40
C ASP A 128 -5.68 -1.12 -5.09
N ALA A 129 -4.60 -1.90 -5.19
CA ALA A 129 -3.27 -1.45 -4.85
C ALA A 129 -2.86 -0.25 -5.70
N ARG A 130 -3.11 -0.30 -7.01
CA ARG A 130 -2.88 0.85 -7.92
C ARG A 130 -3.77 2.04 -7.60
N ALA A 131 -5.05 1.81 -7.32
CA ALA A 131 -5.98 2.89 -6.99
C ALA A 131 -5.61 3.57 -5.66
N TRP A 132 -5.18 2.81 -4.67
CA TRP A 132 -4.74 3.31 -3.37
C TRP A 132 -3.48 4.17 -3.49
N VAL A 133 -2.48 3.74 -4.26
CA VAL A 133 -1.28 4.55 -4.53
C VAL A 133 -1.64 5.87 -5.20
N LYS A 134 -2.49 5.84 -6.24
CA LYS A 134 -2.93 7.07 -6.90
C LYS A 134 -3.70 7.97 -5.96
N PHE A 135 -4.62 7.41 -5.19
CA PHE A 135 -5.38 8.13 -4.19
C PHE A 135 -4.50 8.86 -3.16
N LEU A 136 -3.35 8.28 -2.79
CA LEU A 136 -2.40 8.87 -1.85
C LEU A 136 -1.40 9.85 -2.47
N THR A 137 -1.17 9.79 -3.78
CA THR A 137 -0.08 10.54 -4.45
C THR A 137 -0.54 11.50 -5.54
N GLU A 138 -1.82 11.45 -5.93
CA GLU A 138 -2.43 12.32 -6.94
C GLU A 138 -3.61 13.09 -6.28
N ASP A 139 -3.55 14.43 -6.35
CA ASP A 139 -4.60 15.35 -5.85
C ASP A 139 -5.94 15.24 -6.60
#